data_AF-A0A378YTL1-F1
#
_entry.id   AF-A0A378YTL1-F1
#
_cell.length_a   1.000
_cell.length_b   1.000
_cell.length_c   1.000
_cell.angle_alpha   90.00
_cell.angle_beta   90.00
_cell.angle_gamma   90.00
#
_symmetry.space_group_name_H-M   'P 1'
#
loop_
_entity.id
_entity.type
_entity.pdbx_description
1 polymer ?
#
loop_
_entity_poly.entity_id
_entity_poly.type
_entity_poly.pdbx_seq_one_letter_code
_entity_poly.pdbx_strand_id
1 'polypeptide(L)'
;MLPDLIEAAVRCGDTATAAQALDRLARRASASGTPWALGVLARGRALLADDAEAERYYREALELLGSTPLTTEIARTRLLYGEWLRRRRRRRDARDQLHGAHELFLDMGASGFAERARTELAGTGETARERSPGSARRLTPRELQIAHLAATGITNQQIAAELFLSTATVEYHLRKVFRKLDVTSRRELPRQL
;
A
#
# COMPACT_ATOMS: atom_id res chain seq x y z
N MET A 1 -17.81 -7.96 0.09
CA MET A 1 -19.05 -7.74 -0.69
C MET A 1 -19.21 -6.30 -1.18
N LEU A 2 -19.49 -5.28 -0.35
CA LEU A 2 -19.64 -3.90 -0.87
C LEU A 2 -18.37 -3.33 -1.53
N PRO A 3 -17.16 -3.49 -0.97
CA PRO A 3 -15.94 -3.00 -1.62
C PRO A 3 -15.65 -3.68 -2.96
N ASP A 4 -15.91 -5.00 -3.05
CA ASP A 4 -15.75 -5.78 -4.28
C ASP A 4 -16.75 -5.37 -5.35
N LEU A 5 -18.01 -5.11 -4.95
CA LEU A 5 -19.04 -4.61 -5.85
C LEU A 5 -18.67 -3.23 -6.42
N ILE A 6 -18.14 -2.33 -5.59
CA ILE A 6 -17.64 -1.03 -6.04
C ILE A 6 -16.53 -1.20 -7.07
N GLU A 7 -15.51 -2.02 -6.77
CA GLU A 7 -14.39 -2.28 -7.69
C GLU A 7 -14.89 -2.86 -9.02
N ALA A 8 -15.79 -3.85 -8.98
CA ALA A 8 -16.35 -4.48 -10.16
C ALA A 8 -17.19 -3.49 -11.00
N ALA A 9 -18.09 -2.74 -10.36
CA ALA A 9 -18.96 -1.78 -11.05
C ALA A 9 -18.15 -0.67 -11.73
N VAL A 10 -17.13 -0.12 -11.06
CA VAL A 10 -16.21 0.85 -11.66
C VAL A 10 -15.49 0.27 -12.87
N ARG A 11 -15.02 -0.98 -12.79
CA ARG A 11 -14.33 -1.65 -13.91
C ARG A 11 -15.25 -1.97 -15.09
N CYS A 12 -16.53 -2.17 -14.84
CA CYS A 12 -17.55 -2.36 -15.89
C CYS A 12 -18.12 -1.04 -16.44
N GLY A 13 -17.73 0.11 -15.88
CA GLY A 13 -18.29 1.42 -16.25
C GLY A 13 -19.70 1.69 -15.71
N ASP A 14 -20.22 0.84 -14.81
CA ASP A 14 -21.51 1.04 -14.16
C ASP A 14 -21.36 1.98 -12.95
N THR A 15 -21.31 3.27 -13.24
CA THR A 15 -21.14 4.34 -12.24
C THR A 15 -22.31 4.43 -11.27
N ALA A 16 -23.53 4.11 -11.70
CA ALA A 16 -24.73 4.15 -10.87
C ALA A 16 -24.66 3.09 -9.75
N THR A 17 -24.35 1.83 -10.11
CA THR A 17 -24.18 0.75 -9.12
C THR A 17 -23.01 1.03 -8.18
N ALA A 18 -21.90 1.54 -8.72
CA ALA A 18 -20.73 1.91 -7.93
C ALA A 18 -21.07 2.97 -6.87
N ALA A 19 -21.79 4.04 -7.26
CA ALA A 19 -22.18 5.11 -6.36
C ALA A 19 -23.16 4.63 -5.27
N GLN A 20 -24.16 3.84 -5.63
CA GLN A 20 -25.11 3.27 -4.66
C GLN A 20 -24.42 2.34 -3.65
N ALA A 21 -23.46 1.52 -4.10
CA ALA A 21 -22.68 0.66 -3.23
C ALA A 21 -21.76 1.47 -2.30
N LEU A 22 -21.15 2.54 -2.82
CA LEU A 22 -20.33 3.46 -2.02
C LEU A 22 -21.14 4.15 -0.93
N ASP A 23 -22.35 4.64 -1.22
CA ASP A 23 -23.24 5.26 -0.23
C ASP A 23 -23.62 4.30 0.89
N ARG A 24 -23.92 3.04 0.54
CA ARG A 24 -24.20 1.98 1.53
C ARG A 24 -22.97 1.69 2.39
N LEU A 25 -21.78 1.67 1.79
CA LEU A 25 -20.53 1.49 2.51
C LEU A 25 -20.25 2.68 3.44
N ALA A 26 -20.51 3.91 2.98
CA ALA A 26 -20.31 5.13 3.74
C ALA A 26 -21.15 5.14 5.02
N ARG A 27 -22.45 4.82 4.93
CA ARG A 27 -23.31 4.72 6.11
C ARG A 27 -22.79 3.71 7.14
N ARG A 28 -22.33 2.55 6.69
CA ARG A 28 -21.79 1.50 7.58
C ARG A 28 -20.46 1.90 8.21
N ALA A 29 -19.56 2.45 7.41
CA ALA A 29 -18.25 2.87 7.86
C ALA A 29 -18.35 4.00 8.90
N SER A 30 -19.17 5.03 8.64
CA SER A 30 -19.42 6.12 9.59
C SER A 30 -20.06 5.63 10.89
N ALA A 31 -21.00 4.68 10.83
CA ALA A 31 -21.60 4.11 12.03
C ALA A 31 -20.59 3.31 12.88
N SER A 32 -19.65 2.62 12.24
CA SER A 32 -18.63 1.83 12.95
C SER A 32 -17.45 2.66 13.48
N GLY A 33 -17.06 3.72 12.75
CA GLY A 33 -15.89 4.57 13.06
C GLY A 33 -14.53 3.87 13.05
N THR A 34 -14.45 2.59 12.70
CA THR A 34 -13.19 1.83 12.79
C THR A 34 -12.19 2.24 11.70
N PRO A 35 -10.87 2.24 11.97
CA PRO A 35 -9.85 2.54 10.95
C PRO A 35 -9.96 1.63 9.72
N TRP A 36 -10.31 0.35 9.91
CA TRP A 36 -10.58 -0.57 8.81
C TRP A 36 -11.74 -0.10 7.93
N ALA A 37 -12.90 0.17 8.52
CA ALA A 37 -14.08 0.53 7.74
C ALA A 37 -13.92 1.89 7.04
N LEU A 38 -13.31 2.87 7.71
CA LEU A 38 -12.99 4.17 7.13
C LEU A 38 -11.95 4.05 6.01
N GLY A 39 -10.91 3.22 6.18
CA GLY A 39 -9.90 3.00 5.16
C GLY A 39 -10.45 2.28 3.92
N VAL A 40 -11.31 1.28 4.10
CA VAL A 40 -12.02 0.62 3.00
C VAL A 40 -12.98 1.57 2.29
N LEU A 41 -13.67 2.47 3.03
CA LEU A 41 -14.48 3.54 2.45
C LEU A 41 -13.63 4.51 1.64
N ALA A 42 -12.49 4.97 2.16
CA ALA A 42 -11.59 5.88 1.47
C ALA A 42 -11.10 5.26 0.15
N ARG A 43 -10.73 3.96 0.13
CA ARG A 43 -10.42 3.25 -1.11
C ARG A 43 -11.59 3.24 -2.10
N GLY A 44 -12.81 3.01 -1.61
CA GLY A 44 -14.02 3.06 -2.43
C GLY A 44 -14.23 4.44 -3.05
N ARG A 45 -14.03 5.52 -2.27
CA ARG A 45 -14.08 6.90 -2.76
C ARG A 45 -13.02 7.16 -3.83
N ALA A 46 -11.79 6.66 -3.63
CA ALA A 46 -10.71 6.80 -4.60
C ALA A 46 -11.04 6.20 -5.98
N LEU A 47 -11.82 5.11 -6.01
CA LEU A 47 -12.22 4.45 -7.27
C LEU A 47 -13.25 5.25 -8.07
N LEU A 48 -14.07 6.08 -7.41
CA LEU A 48 -15.09 6.92 -8.06
C LEU A 48 -14.67 8.38 -8.21
N ALA A 49 -13.65 8.81 -7.47
CA ALA A 49 -13.16 10.18 -7.50
C ALA A 49 -12.56 10.51 -8.87
N ASP A 50 -12.58 11.81 -9.19
CA ASP A 50 -11.77 12.34 -10.28
C ASP A 50 -10.28 12.23 -9.97
N ASP A 51 -9.45 12.54 -10.98
CA ASP A 51 -8.01 12.44 -10.86
C ASP A 51 -7.40 13.44 -9.85
N ALA A 52 -8.11 14.52 -9.49
CA ALA A 52 -7.62 15.50 -8.53
C ALA A 52 -7.72 14.99 -7.09
N GLU A 53 -8.80 14.27 -6.78
CA GLU A 53 -9.08 13.78 -5.42
C GLU A 53 -8.69 12.32 -5.18
N ALA A 54 -8.59 11.49 -6.23
CA ALA A 54 -8.35 10.05 -6.11
C ALA A 54 -7.08 9.72 -5.29
N GLU A 55 -5.98 10.45 -5.51
CA GLU A 55 -4.72 10.22 -4.78
C GLU A 55 -4.87 10.49 -3.28
N ARG A 56 -5.58 11.56 -2.91
CA ARG A 56 -5.82 11.91 -1.50
C ARG A 56 -6.53 10.75 -0.79
N TYR A 57 -7.57 10.21 -1.41
CA TYR A 57 -8.32 9.08 -0.86
C TYR A 57 -7.52 7.78 -0.80
N TYR A 58 -6.65 7.49 -1.79
CA TYR A 58 -5.75 6.33 -1.71
C TYR A 58 -4.74 6.45 -0.56
N ARG A 59 -4.19 7.65 -0.32
CA ARG A 59 -3.26 7.89 0.79
C ARG A 59 -3.97 7.77 2.13
N GLU A 60 -5.15 8.37 2.27
CA GLU A 60 -6.02 8.25 3.45
C GLU A 60 -6.34 6.78 3.74
N ALA A 61 -6.70 6.00 2.71
CA ALA A 61 -6.94 4.57 2.85
C ALA A 61 -5.71 3.82 3.39
N LEU A 62 -4.50 4.09 2.86
CA LEU A 62 -3.28 3.44 3.30
C LEU A 62 -2.89 3.83 4.73
N GLU A 63 -3.13 5.07 5.13
CA GLU A 63 -2.89 5.55 6.49
C GLU A 63 -3.81 4.84 7.49
N LEU A 64 -5.12 4.85 7.22
CA LEU A 64 -6.12 4.22 8.08
C LEU A 64 -5.98 2.69 8.15
N LEU A 65 -5.67 2.04 7.04
CA LEU A 65 -5.46 0.58 7.03
C LEU A 65 -4.11 0.20 7.63
N GLY A 66 -3.12 1.09 7.58
CA GLY A 66 -1.79 0.87 8.15
C GLY A 66 -1.77 0.78 9.68
N SER A 67 -2.81 1.27 10.35
CA SER A 67 -3.01 1.10 11.80
C SER A 67 -3.76 -0.20 12.16
N THR A 68 -4.03 -1.06 11.19
CA THR A 68 -4.75 -2.33 11.39
C THR A 68 -3.87 -3.53 11.07
N PRO A 69 -4.15 -4.72 11.64
CA PRO A 69 -3.46 -5.96 11.28
C PRO A 69 -3.92 -6.54 9.92
N LEU A 70 -4.85 -5.89 9.20
CA LEU A 70 -5.49 -6.42 8.01
C LEU A 70 -4.66 -6.17 6.74
N THR A 71 -3.53 -6.87 6.63
CA THR A 71 -2.55 -6.73 5.54
C THR A 71 -3.16 -6.92 4.14
N THR A 72 -4.19 -7.76 4.01
CA THR A 72 -4.92 -7.95 2.74
C THR A 72 -5.53 -6.65 2.21
N GLU A 73 -6.06 -5.80 3.10
CA GLU A 73 -6.66 -4.53 2.70
C GLU A 73 -5.61 -3.52 2.25
N ILE A 74 -4.44 -3.51 2.90
CA ILE A 74 -3.29 -2.71 2.47
C ILE A 74 -2.84 -3.16 1.08
N ALA A 75 -2.68 -4.47 0.85
CA ALA A 75 -2.25 -5.03 -0.44
C ALA A 75 -3.22 -4.66 -1.58
N ARG A 76 -4.53 -4.81 -1.36
CA ARG A 76 -5.56 -4.42 -2.35
C ARG A 76 -5.57 -2.92 -2.63
N THR A 77 -5.39 -2.09 -1.60
CA THR A 77 -5.32 -0.63 -1.76
C THR A 77 -4.09 -0.23 -2.58
N ARG A 78 -2.92 -0.81 -2.28
CA ARG A 78 -1.69 -0.59 -3.03
C ARG A 78 -1.81 -1.01 -4.49
N LEU A 79 -2.46 -2.14 -4.78
CA LEU A 79 -2.69 -2.60 -6.15
C LEU A 79 -3.51 -1.58 -6.94
N LEU A 80 -4.68 -1.19 -6.41
CA LEU A 80 -5.57 -0.24 -7.08
C LEU A 80 -4.94 1.15 -7.24
N TYR A 81 -4.21 1.61 -6.22
CA TYR A 81 -3.51 2.88 -6.29
C TYR A 81 -2.39 2.85 -7.34
N GLY A 82 -1.62 1.75 -7.38
CA GLY A 82 -0.59 1.54 -8.39
C GLY A 82 -1.13 1.50 -9.83
N GLU A 83 -2.25 0.80 -10.04
CA GLU A 83 -2.97 0.79 -11.32
C GLU A 83 -3.42 2.19 -11.75
N TRP A 84 -3.97 2.97 -10.82
CA TRP A 84 -4.36 4.35 -11.08
C TRP A 84 -3.15 5.23 -11.43
N LEU A 85 -2.07 5.17 -10.64
CA LEU A 85 -0.81 5.89 -10.91
C LEU A 85 -0.21 5.53 -12.28
N ARG A 86 -0.30 4.25 -12.69
CA ARG A 86 0.14 3.81 -14.02
C ARG A 86 -0.66 4.50 -15.13
N ARG A 87 -2.00 4.54 -15.01
CA ARG A 87 -2.88 5.24 -15.96
C ARG A 87 -2.55 6.74 -16.03
N ARG A 88 -2.17 7.35 -14.92
CA ARG A 88 -1.68 8.75 -14.81
C ARG A 88 -0.25 8.95 -15.31
N ARG A 89 0.40 7.92 -15.89
CA ARG A 89 1.80 7.93 -16.36
C ARG A 89 2.85 8.22 -15.27
N ARG A 90 2.50 8.12 -13.99
CA ARG A 90 3.40 8.28 -12.84
C ARG A 90 4.13 6.98 -12.51
N ARG A 91 4.95 6.53 -13.46
CA ARG A 91 5.56 5.19 -13.46
C ARG A 91 6.36 4.85 -12.20
N ARG A 92 7.13 5.81 -11.65
CA ARG A 92 7.95 5.59 -10.46
C ARG A 92 7.06 5.29 -9.24
N ASP A 93 6.12 6.18 -8.98
CA ASP A 93 5.18 6.04 -7.87
C ASP A 93 4.32 4.78 -8.02
N ALA A 94 3.89 4.46 -9.25
CA ALA A 94 3.15 3.23 -9.54
C ALA A 94 3.94 1.98 -9.14
N ARG A 95 5.24 1.89 -9.48
CA ARG A 95 6.09 0.76 -9.11
C ARG A 95 6.21 0.60 -7.60
N ASP A 96 6.39 1.68 -6.87
CA ASP A 96 6.50 1.62 -5.41
C ASP A 96 5.26 0.98 -4.76
N GLN A 97 4.07 1.31 -5.29
CA GLN A 97 2.82 0.72 -4.83
C GLN A 97 2.63 -0.72 -5.30
N LEU A 98 2.85 -0.98 -6.59
CA LEU A 98 2.64 -2.30 -7.19
C LEU A 98 3.63 -3.35 -6.67
N HIS A 99 4.90 -3.00 -6.42
CA HIS A 99 5.85 -3.89 -5.74
C HIS A 99 5.40 -4.19 -4.32
N GLY A 100 4.95 -3.16 -3.58
CA GLY A 100 4.40 -3.36 -2.24
C GLY A 100 3.18 -4.29 -2.24
N ALA A 101 2.30 -4.18 -3.23
CA ALA A 101 1.15 -5.07 -3.38
C ALA A 101 1.59 -6.50 -3.73
N HIS A 102 2.47 -6.65 -4.71
CA HIS A 102 2.96 -7.95 -5.19
C HIS A 102 3.61 -8.77 -4.05
N GLU A 103 4.51 -8.15 -3.30
CA GLU A 103 5.17 -8.78 -2.15
C GLU A 103 4.14 -9.26 -1.11
N LEU A 104 3.20 -8.40 -0.71
CA LEU A 104 2.18 -8.75 0.27
C LEU A 104 1.28 -9.89 -0.23
N PHE A 105 0.92 -9.91 -1.51
CA PHE A 105 0.11 -10.99 -2.07
C PHE A 105 0.88 -12.31 -2.15
N LEU A 106 2.19 -12.29 -2.43
CA LEU A 106 3.02 -13.49 -2.38
C LEU A 106 3.12 -14.04 -0.96
N ASP A 107 3.37 -13.19 0.04
CA ASP A 107 3.48 -13.60 1.45
C ASP A 107 2.16 -14.22 1.95
N MET A 108 1.01 -13.76 1.44
CA MET A 108 -0.31 -14.33 1.74
C MET A 108 -0.69 -15.56 0.89
N GLY A 109 0.13 -15.96 -0.09
CA GLY A 109 -0.20 -17.03 -1.05
C GLY A 109 -1.32 -16.68 -2.05
N ALA A 110 -1.66 -15.39 -2.18
CA ALA A 110 -2.72 -14.90 -3.06
C ALA A 110 -2.22 -14.74 -4.51
N SER A 111 -1.86 -15.85 -5.15
CA SER A 111 -1.19 -15.91 -6.46
C SER A 111 -1.90 -15.13 -7.56
N GLY A 112 -3.23 -15.20 -7.66
CA GLY A 112 -4.00 -14.46 -8.68
C GLY A 112 -3.84 -12.93 -8.55
N PHE A 113 -3.79 -12.41 -7.32
CA PHE A 113 -3.53 -10.99 -7.10
C PHE A 113 -2.06 -10.63 -7.30
N ALA A 114 -1.13 -11.52 -6.93
CA ALA A 114 0.29 -11.33 -7.19
C ALA A 114 0.58 -11.21 -8.69
N GLU A 115 -0.02 -12.07 -9.51
CA GLU A 115 0.11 -12.04 -10.98
C GLU A 115 -0.50 -10.78 -11.60
N ARG A 116 -1.65 -10.32 -11.08
CA ARG A 116 -2.23 -9.03 -11.49
C ARG A 116 -1.27 -7.87 -11.20
N ALA A 117 -0.69 -7.81 -10.00
CA ALA A 117 0.30 -6.79 -9.65
C ALA A 117 1.55 -6.85 -10.55
N ARG A 118 2.05 -8.07 -10.85
CA ARG A 118 3.18 -8.30 -11.76
C ARG A 118 2.91 -7.83 -13.18
N THR A 119 1.71 -8.10 -13.69
CA THR A 119 1.26 -7.64 -15.02
C THR A 119 1.21 -6.12 -15.08
N GLU A 120 0.72 -5.49 -14.02
CA GLU A 120 0.68 -4.03 -13.91
C GLU A 120 2.10 -3.42 -13.86
N LEU A 121 3.04 -4.03 -13.12
CA LEU A 121 4.47 -3.65 -13.06
C LEU A 121 5.13 -3.72 -14.43
N ALA A 122 4.93 -4.83 -15.17
CA ALA A 122 5.44 -4.98 -16.54
C ALA A 122 4.94 -3.85 -17.45
N GLY A 123 3.67 -3.45 -17.31
CA GLY A 123 3.08 -2.31 -18.01
C GLY A 123 3.70 -0.94 -17.67
N THR A 124 4.50 -0.82 -16.60
CA THR A 124 5.27 0.40 -16.29
C THR A 124 6.60 0.49 -17.05
N GLY A 125 6.96 -0.52 -17.85
CA GLY A 125 8.23 -0.63 -18.56
C GLY A 125 9.40 -1.00 -17.65
N GLU A 126 9.12 -1.74 -16.58
CA GLU A 126 10.12 -2.17 -15.59
C GLU A 126 11.11 -3.21 -16.14
N THR A 127 10.68 -4.07 -17.06
CA THR A 127 11.57 -4.99 -17.80
C THR A 127 12.69 -4.26 -18.56
N ALA A 128 12.56 -2.95 -18.82
CA ALA A 128 13.57 -2.15 -19.51
C ALA A 128 14.42 -1.25 -18.59
N ARG A 129 14.13 -1.14 -17.29
CA ARG A 129 14.64 -0.01 -16.48
C ARG A 129 15.05 -0.29 -15.04
N GLU A 130 15.42 -1.53 -14.70
CA GLU A 130 16.14 -1.87 -13.45
C GLU A 130 17.48 -1.12 -13.26
N ARG A 131 17.85 -0.17 -14.14
CA ARG A 131 19.09 0.63 -14.06
C ARG A 131 18.85 2.14 -13.89
N SER A 132 18.15 2.58 -12.84
CA SER A 132 18.17 4.01 -12.45
C SER A 132 18.07 4.21 -10.93
N PRO A 133 19.16 4.57 -10.22
CA PRO A 133 19.29 4.41 -8.76
C PRO A 133 18.60 5.47 -7.89
N GLY A 134 17.97 6.50 -8.46
CA GLY A 134 17.66 7.74 -7.72
C GLY A 134 16.35 7.79 -6.93
N SER A 135 15.31 7.03 -7.32
CA SER A 135 13.98 7.09 -6.66
C SER A 135 13.79 6.05 -5.57
N ALA A 136 14.43 4.89 -5.74
CA ALA A 136 14.35 3.77 -4.81
C ALA A 136 15.01 4.07 -3.45
N ARG A 137 15.80 5.15 -3.33
CA ARG A 137 16.58 5.44 -2.12
C ARG A 137 15.86 6.23 -1.03
N ARG A 138 14.68 6.84 -1.29
CA ARG A 138 13.99 7.65 -0.27
C ARG A 138 13.08 6.81 0.62
N LEU A 139 13.34 6.85 1.94
CA LEU A 139 12.48 6.27 2.95
C LEU A 139 11.20 7.10 3.11
N THR A 140 10.07 6.41 3.23
CA THR A 140 8.81 7.02 3.67
C THR A 140 8.88 7.38 5.16
N PRO A 141 8.02 8.27 5.68
CA PRO A 141 8.02 8.62 7.11
C PRO A 141 7.89 7.39 8.03
N ARG A 142 7.06 6.40 7.66
CA ARG A 142 6.90 5.15 8.43
C ARG A 142 8.14 4.26 8.36
N GLU A 143 8.75 4.14 7.18
CA GLU A 143 10.03 3.41 7.03
C GLU A 143 11.15 4.09 7.82
N LEU A 144 11.22 5.43 7.82
CA LEU A 144 12.19 6.21 8.58
C LEU A 144 12.00 6.01 10.10
N GLN A 145 10.76 6.05 10.58
CA GLN A 145 10.43 5.80 11.98
C GLN A 145 10.87 4.39 12.41
N ILE A 146 10.56 3.38 11.60
CA ILE A 146 10.98 1.99 11.85
C ILE A 146 12.50 1.84 11.76
N ALA A 147 13.16 2.52 10.81
CA ALA A 147 14.60 2.47 10.64
C ALA A 147 15.33 3.11 11.83
N HIS A 148 14.84 4.25 12.35
CA HIS A 148 15.41 4.90 13.54
C HIS A 148 15.26 4.02 14.79
N LEU A 149 14.05 3.52 15.05
CA LEU A 149 13.84 2.56 16.14
C LEU A 149 14.69 1.31 15.91
N ALA A 150 14.91 0.91 14.67
CA ALA A 150 15.74 -0.24 14.43
C ALA A 150 17.23 -0.02 14.69
N ALA A 151 17.71 1.19 14.40
CA ALA A 151 19.07 1.65 14.65
C ALA A 151 19.41 1.78 16.15
N THR A 152 18.42 1.93 17.04
CA THR A 152 18.65 1.93 18.50
C THR A 152 18.92 0.54 19.08
N GLY A 153 18.71 -0.53 18.31
CA GLY A 153 19.04 -1.91 18.69
C GLY A 153 17.91 -2.71 19.35
N ILE A 154 16.71 -2.15 19.52
CA ILE A 154 15.54 -2.86 20.08
C ILE A 154 15.02 -3.95 19.12
N THR A 155 14.35 -5.01 19.57
CA THR A 155 13.93 -6.12 18.68
C THR A 155 12.73 -5.75 17.79
N ASN A 156 12.47 -6.51 16.73
CA ASN A 156 11.27 -6.30 15.89
C ASN A 156 9.97 -6.42 16.70
N GLN A 157 9.96 -7.27 17.73
CA GLN A 157 8.82 -7.39 18.66
C GLN A 157 8.64 -6.13 19.52
N GLN A 158 9.74 -5.51 19.98
CA GLN A 158 9.68 -4.25 20.73
C GLN A 158 9.25 -3.09 19.84
N ILE A 159 9.78 -2.99 18.61
CA ILE A 159 9.33 -2.00 17.61
C ILE A 159 7.83 -2.20 17.31
N ALA A 160 7.41 -3.44 17.15
CA ALA A 160 6.02 -3.78 16.90
C ALA A 160 5.14 -3.32 18.07
N ALA A 161 5.55 -3.55 19.32
CA ALA A 161 4.84 -3.07 20.49
C ALA A 161 4.78 -1.53 20.57
N GLU A 162 5.91 -0.84 20.36
CA GLU A 162 5.98 0.63 20.41
C GLU A 162 5.14 1.30 19.31
N LEU A 163 5.09 0.69 18.13
CA LEU A 163 4.38 1.23 16.97
C LEU A 163 2.96 0.68 16.78
N PHE A 164 2.50 -0.16 17.71
CA PHE A 164 1.23 -0.89 17.64
C PHE A 164 1.05 -1.65 16.31
N LEU A 165 2.11 -2.37 15.91
CA LEU A 165 2.19 -3.19 14.70
C LEU A 165 2.35 -4.68 15.04
N SER A 166 2.23 -5.53 14.02
CA SER A 166 2.73 -6.91 14.11
C SER A 166 4.23 -6.96 13.83
N THR A 167 4.93 -7.96 14.40
CA THR A 167 6.35 -8.22 14.10
C THR A 167 6.59 -8.41 12.60
N ALA A 168 5.68 -9.10 11.91
CA ALA A 168 5.74 -9.30 10.46
C ALA A 168 5.66 -7.97 9.69
N THR A 169 4.84 -7.02 10.16
CA THR A 169 4.78 -5.67 9.56
C THR A 169 6.09 -4.91 9.72
N VAL A 170 6.76 -5.04 10.88
CA VAL A 170 8.08 -4.43 11.12
C VAL A 170 9.14 -5.06 10.22
N GLU A 171 9.17 -6.39 10.12
CA GLU A 171 10.08 -7.12 9.23
C GLU A 171 9.92 -6.72 7.77
N TYR A 172 8.67 -6.59 7.32
CA TYR A 172 8.34 -6.10 5.99
C TYR A 172 8.96 -4.71 5.73
N HIS A 173 8.75 -3.77 6.64
CA HIS A 173 9.29 -2.42 6.50
C HIS A 173 10.82 -2.40 6.53
N LEU A 174 11.44 -3.21 7.40
CA LEU A 174 12.90 -3.29 7.48
C LEU A 174 13.52 -3.87 6.21
N ARG A 175 12.89 -4.88 5.59
CA ARG A 175 13.35 -5.43 4.31
C ARG A 175 13.35 -4.36 3.21
N LYS A 176 12.33 -3.50 3.20
CA LYS A 176 12.30 -2.33 2.30
C LYS A 176 13.39 -1.33 2.63
N VAL A 177 13.54 -0.94 3.90
CA VAL A 177 14.60 -0.01 4.34
C VAL A 177 15.97 -0.51 3.90
N PHE A 178 16.27 -1.79 4.10
CA PHE A 178 17.54 -2.40 3.69
C PHE A 178 17.78 -2.30 2.19
N ARG A 179 16.78 -2.67 1.38
CA ARG A 179 16.85 -2.52 -0.08
C ARG A 179 17.02 -1.07 -0.53
N LYS A 180 16.36 -0.12 0.14
CA LYS A 180 16.41 1.31 -0.20
C LYS A 180 17.73 1.96 0.19
N LEU A 181 18.30 1.57 1.32
CA LEU A 181 19.58 2.08 1.83
C LEU A 181 20.79 1.28 1.34
N ASP A 182 20.56 0.20 0.58
CA ASP A 182 21.61 -0.71 0.09
C ASP A 182 22.45 -1.30 1.23
N VAL A 183 21.77 -1.73 2.30
CA VAL A 183 22.40 -2.39 3.46
C VAL A 183 21.94 -3.82 3.59
N THR A 184 22.83 -4.68 4.07
CA THR A 184 22.54 -6.11 4.25
C THR A 184 22.29 -6.50 5.70
N SER A 185 22.65 -5.60 6.63
CA SER A 185 22.50 -5.83 8.06
C SER A 185 21.87 -4.64 8.76
N ARG A 186 21.04 -4.97 9.76
CA ARG A 186 20.52 -4.01 10.73
C ARG A 186 21.61 -3.16 11.39
N ARG A 187 22.80 -3.73 11.58
CA ARG A 187 23.96 -3.05 12.17
C ARG A 187 24.50 -1.90 11.33
N GLU A 188 24.14 -1.84 10.04
CA GLU A 188 24.56 -0.78 9.14
C GLU A 188 23.61 0.43 9.18
N LEU A 189 22.39 0.28 9.71
CA LEU A 189 21.39 1.36 9.77
C LEU A 189 21.89 2.64 10.47
N PRO A 190 22.59 2.58 11.62
CA PRO A 190 23.07 3.80 12.29
C PRO A 190 24.05 4.63 11.46
N ARG A 191 24.66 4.05 10.42
CA ARG A 191 25.60 4.75 9.52
C ARG A 191 24.92 5.38 8.30
N GLN A 192 23.65 5.05 8.05
CA GLN A 192 22.91 5.40 6.83
C GLN A 192 21.72 6.33 7.08
N LEU A 193 21.37 6.59 8.34
CA LEU A 193 20.28 7.46 8.80
C LEU A 193 20.85 8.75 9.39
#